data_AF-A0A4R0IM78-F1
#
_entry.id   AF-A0A4R0IM78-F1
#
_cell.length_a   1.000
_cell.length_b   1.000
_cell.length_c   1.000
_cell.angle_alpha   90.00
_cell.angle_beta   90.00
_cell.angle_gamma   90.00
#
_symmetry.space_group_name_H-M   'P 1'
#
loop_
_entity.id
_entity.type
_entity.pdbx_description
1 polymer ?
#
loop_
_entity_poly.entity_id
_entity_poly.type
_entity_poly.pdbx_seq_one_letter_code
_entity_poly.pdbx_strand_id
1 'polypeptide(L)'
;MSIHTHACIAVLCDGCGDAWWREGDEFVGVPHYPTEAEAYDELANELGWRIEPGKQLCPDCSKDEDCARNGHLMTSWKTCWCRANTDTAEPTCDHLWRQCAHCGGAYERVTITDAGVTA
;
A
#
# COMPACT_ATOMS: atom_id res chain seq x y z
N MET A 1 23.19 -14.93 -36.74
CA MET A 1 22.54 -14.54 -35.47
C MET A 1 22.83 -13.06 -35.29
N SER A 2 21.82 -12.21 -35.40
CA SER A 2 21.94 -10.76 -35.19
C SER A 2 21.48 -10.41 -33.77
N ILE A 3 22.19 -9.49 -33.13
CA ILE A 3 21.77 -8.91 -31.85
C ILE A 3 21.05 -7.60 -32.18
N HIS A 4 19.85 -7.43 -31.62
CA HIS A 4 19.09 -6.18 -31.70
C HIS A 4 19.12 -5.49 -30.34
N THR A 5 19.39 -4.19 -30.33
CA THR A 5 19.37 -3.36 -29.12
C THR A 5 18.13 -2.48 -29.16
N HIS A 6 17.37 -2.47 -28.07
CA HIS A 6 16.20 -1.60 -27.90
C HIS A 6 16.39 -0.74 -26.66
N ALA A 7 16.04 0.54 -26.76
CA ALA A 7 15.92 1.42 -25.62
C ALA A 7 14.51 1.27 -25.05
N CYS A 8 14.40 1.28 -23.72
CA CYS A 8 13.14 1.21 -22.99
C CYS A 8 13.21 2.15 -21.79
N ILE A 9 12.04 2.52 -21.29
CA ILE A 9 11.87 3.36 -20.12
C ILE A 9 11.39 2.48 -18.98
N ALA A 10 12.07 2.56 -17.84
CA ALA A 10 11.64 1.96 -16.61
C ALA A 10 11.39 3.09 -15.61
N VAL A 11 10.27 3.03 -14.89
CA VAL A 11 9.90 4.04 -13.90
C VAL A 11 10.14 3.48 -12.50
N LEU A 12 10.83 4.27 -11.68
CA LEU A 12 11.14 3.94 -10.29
C LEU A 12 10.37 4.86 -9.36
N CYS A 13 9.92 4.33 -8.23
CA CYS A 13 9.30 5.14 -7.19
C CYS A 13 10.37 5.99 -6.49
N ASP A 14 10.17 7.30 -6.37
CA ASP A 14 11.12 8.19 -5.67
C ASP A 14 11.16 7.98 -4.16
N GLY A 15 10.16 7.30 -3.59
CA GLY A 15 10.07 6.99 -2.17
C GLY A 15 10.87 5.75 -1.78
N CYS A 16 10.62 4.62 -2.46
CA CYS A 16 11.25 3.33 -2.13
C CYS A 16 12.34 2.90 -3.11
N GLY A 17 12.52 3.59 -4.23
CA GLY A 17 13.45 3.22 -5.30
C GLY A 17 13.05 1.98 -6.10
N ASP A 18 11.99 1.27 -5.67
CA ASP A 18 11.54 0.05 -6.31
C ASP A 18 10.59 0.33 -7.49
N ALA A 19 10.61 -0.61 -8.43
CA ALA A 19 9.82 -0.58 -9.66
C ALA A 19 8.72 -1.66 -9.71
N TRP A 20 8.21 -2.04 -8.52
CA TRP A 20 7.32 -3.18 -8.27
C TRP A 20 6.43 -3.57 -9.47
N TRP A 21 6.79 -4.64 -10.19
CA TRP A 21 5.81 -5.67 -10.54
C TRP A 21 6.08 -6.87 -9.64
N ARG A 22 5.20 -7.07 -8.66
CA ARG A 22 5.18 -8.29 -7.86
C ARG A 22 3.81 -8.92 -7.96
N GLU A 23 3.79 -10.23 -8.17
CA GLU A 23 2.58 -11.05 -8.07
C GLU A 23 2.71 -11.86 -6.78
N GLY A 24 2.02 -11.41 -5.73
CA GLY A 24 2.21 -11.94 -4.38
C GLY A 24 3.60 -11.61 -3.83
N ASP A 25 4.30 -12.62 -3.32
CA ASP A 25 5.63 -12.45 -2.71
C ASP A 25 6.77 -12.45 -3.75
N GLU A 26 6.49 -12.80 -5.02
CA GLU A 26 7.51 -12.95 -6.05
C GLU A 26 7.80 -11.65 -6.80
N PHE A 27 9.09 -11.42 -7.07
CA PHE A 27 9.52 -10.36 -7.98
C PHE A 27 9.33 -10.82 -9.42
N VAL A 28 8.46 -10.14 -10.15
CA VAL A 28 8.11 -10.49 -11.54
C VAL A 28 8.90 -9.65 -12.52
N GLY A 29 9.27 -8.43 -12.14
CA GLY A 29 10.13 -7.59 -12.96
C GLY A 29 9.89 -6.10 -12.76
N VAL A 30 10.55 -5.34 -13.62
CA VAL A 30 10.30 -3.90 -13.80
C VAL A 30 9.56 -3.75 -15.12
N PRO A 31 8.39 -3.08 -15.17
CA PRO A 31 7.73 -2.76 -16.42
C PRO A 31 8.62 -1.89 -17.30
N HIS A 32 8.71 -2.25 -18.59
CA HIS A 32 9.51 -1.54 -19.58
C HIS A 32 8.59 -0.96 -20.64
N TYR A 33 8.69 0.34 -20.85
CA TYR A 33 7.83 1.08 -21.76
C TYR A 33 8.59 1.54 -23.01
N PRO A 34 7.96 1.49 -24.19
CA PRO A 34 8.47 2.10 -25.42
C PRO A 34 8.66 3.61 -25.33
N THR A 35 7.77 4.32 -24.61
CA THR A 35 7.78 5.78 -24.50
C THR A 35 7.42 6.25 -23.09
N GLU A 36 7.79 7.50 -22.75
CA GLU A 36 7.41 8.10 -21.46
C GLU A 36 5.91 8.29 -21.37
N ALA A 37 5.24 8.61 -22.48
CA ALA A 37 3.80 8.79 -22.53
C ALA A 37 3.04 7.50 -22.19
N GLU A 38 3.49 6.36 -22.72
CA GLU A 38 2.91 5.04 -22.37
C GLU A 38 3.18 4.68 -20.90
N ALA A 39 4.38 4.96 -20.39
CA ALA A 39 4.68 4.77 -18.98
C ALA A 39 3.72 5.60 -18.09
N TYR A 40 3.54 6.88 -18.41
CA TYR A 40 2.66 7.76 -17.62
C TYR A 40 1.20 7.32 -17.67
N ASP A 41 0.71 6.90 -18.84
CA ASP A 41 -0.67 6.46 -19.00
C ASP A 41 -0.96 5.23 -18.11
N GLU A 42 -0.12 4.20 -18.19
CA GLU A 42 -0.30 2.99 -17.39
C GLU A 42 -0.14 3.27 -15.88
N LEU A 43 0.91 4.01 -15.50
CA LEU A 43 1.19 4.28 -14.09
C LEU A 43 0.10 5.10 -13.42
N ALA A 44 -0.36 6.19 -14.07
CA ALA A 44 -1.34 7.09 -13.48
C ALA A 44 -2.77 6.52 -13.54
N ASN A 45 -3.14 5.85 -14.64
CA ASN A 45 -4.52 5.45 -14.87
C ASN A 45 -4.83 4.01 -14.46
N GLU A 46 -3.86 3.11 -14.50
CA GLU A 46 -4.09 1.69 -14.24
C GLU A 46 -3.47 1.21 -12.92
N LEU A 47 -2.25 1.67 -12.61
CA LEU A 47 -1.49 1.18 -11.47
C LEU A 47 -1.60 2.06 -10.23
N GLY A 48 -2.32 3.19 -10.31
CA GLY A 48 -2.60 4.06 -9.17
C GLY A 48 -1.37 4.80 -8.62
N TRP A 49 -0.34 4.98 -9.44
CA TRP A 49 0.80 5.80 -9.07
C TRP A 49 0.39 7.27 -8.95
N ARG A 50 1.01 7.97 -7.99
CA ARG A 50 0.92 9.42 -7.93
C ARG A 50 2.06 10.01 -8.74
N ILE A 51 1.73 10.63 -9.86
CA ILE A 51 2.67 11.30 -10.73
C ILE A 51 2.48 12.82 -10.59
N GLU A 52 3.51 13.50 -10.12
CA GLU A 52 3.59 14.95 -9.96
C GLU A 52 4.85 15.48 -10.67
N PRO A 53 4.92 16.77 -11.03
CA PRO A 53 6.14 17.34 -11.62
C PRO A 53 7.37 17.12 -10.71
N GLY A 54 8.31 16.31 -11.18
CA GLY A 54 9.56 16.00 -10.46
C GLY A 54 9.42 14.98 -9.32
N LYS A 55 8.27 14.29 -9.22
CA LYS A 55 8.04 13.27 -8.21
C LYS A 55 7.05 12.20 -8.69
N GLN A 56 7.46 10.94 -8.69
CA GLN A 56 6.61 9.79 -8.93
C GLN A 56 6.65 8.83 -7.75
N LEU A 57 5.49 8.47 -7.23
CA LEU A 57 5.37 7.55 -6.10
C LEU A 57 4.46 6.40 -6.47
N CYS A 58 4.90 5.19 -6.11
CA CYS A 58 4.03 4.03 -6.13
C CYS A 58 2.85 4.20 -5.15
N PRO A 59 1.80 3.37 -5.27
CA PRO A 59 0.62 3.47 -4.41
C PRO A 59 0.91 3.42 -2.91
N ASP A 60 1.93 2.67 -2.49
CA ASP A 60 2.22 2.53 -1.05
C ASP A 60 2.99 3.73 -0.51
N CYS A 61 4.03 4.19 -1.22
CA CYS A 61 4.74 5.40 -0.83
C CYS A 61 3.84 6.65 -0.89
N SER A 62 2.87 6.70 -1.80
CA SER A 62 1.91 7.81 -1.85
C SER A 62 0.97 7.81 -0.64
N LYS A 63 0.48 6.64 -0.19
CA LYS A 63 -0.31 6.49 1.04
C LYS A 63 0.50 6.87 2.28
N ASP A 64 1.75 6.45 2.36
CA ASP A 64 2.63 6.77 3.48
C ASP A 64 2.87 8.27 3.59
N GLU A 65 3.13 8.95 2.47
CA GLU A 65 3.28 10.40 2.45
C GLU A 65 2.00 11.12 2.82
N ASP A 66 0.84 10.63 2.38
CA ASP A 66 -0.45 11.20 2.77
C ASP A 66 -0.71 11.03 4.27
N CYS A 67 -0.37 9.87 4.83
CA CYS A 67 -0.48 9.64 6.26
C CYS A 67 0.49 10.51 7.06
N ALA A 68 1.71 10.71 6.57
CA ALA A 68 2.69 11.59 7.22
C ALA A 68 2.22 13.06 7.22
N ARG A 69 1.55 13.49 6.15
CA ARG A 69 1.03 14.85 5.99
C ARG A 69 -0.26 15.11 6.76
N ASN A 70 -1.20 14.17 6.73
CA ASN A 70 -2.57 14.38 7.21
C ASN A 70 -2.89 13.62 8.51
N GLY A 71 -1.98 12.77 8.97
CA GLY A 71 -2.25 11.78 10.01
C GLY A 71 -2.94 10.53 9.45
N HIS A 72 -2.94 9.46 10.24
CA HIS A 72 -3.60 8.21 9.87
C HIS A 72 -5.12 8.33 9.97
N LEU A 73 -5.82 7.94 8.90
CA LEU A 73 -7.28 7.85 8.87
C LEU A 73 -7.73 6.55 9.52
N MET A 74 -7.87 6.54 10.84
CA MET A 74 -8.24 5.32 11.57
C MET A 74 -9.68 4.91 11.29
N THR A 75 -9.89 3.62 11.01
CA THR A 75 -11.24 3.02 10.91
C THR A 75 -11.97 3.02 12.25
N SER A 76 -13.25 2.65 12.24
CA SER A 76 -13.96 2.29 13.47
C SER A 76 -13.28 1.11 14.17
N TRP A 77 -13.39 1.07 15.49
CA TRP A 77 -12.98 -0.08 16.29
C TRP A 77 -13.78 -1.31 15.89
N LYS A 78 -13.10 -2.44 15.76
CA LYS A 78 -13.69 -3.76 15.54
C LYS A 78 -13.34 -4.66 16.75
N THR A 79 -13.86 -5.88 16.80
CA THR A 79 -13.49 -6.92 17.78
C THR A 79 -12.70 -8.03 17.05
N CYS A 80 -11.44 -8.33 17.44
CA CYS A 80 -10.57 -9.47 16.98
C CYS A 80 -9.81 -9.45 15.64
N TRP A 81 -8.48 -9.12 15.62
CA TRP A 81 -7.37 -9.66 14.75
C TRP A 81 -7.73 -10.75 13.72
N CYS A 82 -8.35 -11.74 14.32
CA CYS A 82 -8.22 -13.16 14.07
C CYS A 82 -8.79 -13.57 12.71
N ARG A 83 -9.68 -12.74 12.16
CA ARG A 83 -10.22 -12.87 10.81
C ARG A 83 -10.48 -11.47 10.25
N ALA A 84 -9.52 -10.93 9.49
CA ALA A 84 -9.64 -9.63 8.82
C ALA A 84 -10.92 -9.48 7.94
N ASN A 85 -11.61 -10.60 7.63
CA ASN A 85 -12.76 -10.66 6.72
C ASN A 85 -14.02 -11.35 7.30
N THR A 86 -14.18 -11.50 8.62
CA THR A 86 -15.46 -12.00 9.15
C THR A 86 -15.99 -11.13 10.28
N ASP A 87 -17.23 -10.65 10.14
CA ASP A 87 -17.97 -9.92 11.18
C ASP A 87 -18.32 -10.78 12.41
N THR A 88 -17.93 -12.05 12.41
CA THR A 88 -18.08 -12.96 13.54
C THR A 88 -16.88 -12.84 14.47
N ALA A 89 -17.06 -12.09 15.55
CA ALA A 89 -16.15 -12.12 16.69
C ALA A 89 -16.10 -13.56 17.26
N GLU A 90 -14.91 -14.14 17.38
CA GLU A 90 -14.75 -15.33 18.21
C GLU A 90 -14.98 -14.93 19.69
N PRO A 91 -15.69 -15.75 20.47
CA PRO A 91 -16.10 -15.42 21.84
C PRO A 91 -14.93 -15.23 22.83
N THR A 92 -13.69 -15.46 22.40
CA THR A 92 -12.47 -15.34 23.20
C THR A 92 -11.68 -14.06 22.92
N CYS A 93 -12.18 -13.14 22.09
CA CYS A 93 -11.41 -11.94 21.81
C CYS A 93 -11.58 -10.84 22.85
N ASP A 94 -10.53 -10.63 23.61
CA ASP A 94 -10.33 -9.58 24.60
C ASP A 94 -9.65 -8.33 24.00
N HIS A 95 -9.73 -8.10 22.68
CA HIS A 95 -9.08 -6.95 22.04
C HIS A 95 -10.01 -6.18 21.09
N LEU A 96 -9.94 -4.85 21.17
CA LEU A 96 -10.37 -3.97 20.09
C LEU A 96 -9.16 -3.52 19.27
N TRP A 97 -9.40 -3.35 17.99
CA TRP A 97 -8.44 -3.02 16.95
C TRP A 97 -9.06 -2.01 15.98
N ARG A 98 -8.23 -1.13 15.45
CA ARG A 98 -8.54 -0.31 14.27
C ARG A 98 -7.25 -0.11 13.48
N GLN A 99 -7.39 0.12 12.18
CA GLN A 99 -6.26 0.33 11.29
C GLN A 99 -6.45 1.61 10.47
N CYS A 100 -5.37 2.13 9.90
CA CYS A 100 -5.46 3.20 8.93
C CYS A 100 -6.19 2.68 7.68
N ALA A 101 -7.32 3.30 7.33
CA ALA A 101 -8.08 3.01 6.13
C ALA A 101 -7.30 3.32 4.84
N HIS A 102 -6.28 4.17 4.93
CA HIS A 102 -5.47 4.61 3.80
C HIS A 102 -4.26 3.70 3.56
N CYS A 103 -3.33 3.61 4.53
CA CYS A 103 -2.10 2.83 4.36
C CYS A 103 -2.19 1.37 4.81
N GLY A 104 -3.19 0.99 5.63
CA GLY A 104 -3.32 -0.36 6.19
C GLY A 104 -2.22 -0.79 7.17
N GLY A 105 -1.04 -0.16 7.16
CA GLY A 105 0.11 -0.54 7.99
C GLY A 105 0.07 -0.02 9.42
N ALA A 106 -0.55 1.13 9.67
CA ALA A 106 -0.72 1.65 11.03
C ALA A 106 -1.96 1.06 11.69
N TYR A 107 -1.82 0.59 12.93
CA TYR A 107 -2.93 0.04 13.71
C TYR A 107 -2.83 0.43 15.18
N GLU A 108 -3.98 0.45 15.84
CA GLU A 108 -4.09 0.58 17.28
C GLU A 108 -4.80 -0.65 17.85
N ARG A 109 -4.42 -1.04 19.06
CA ARG A 109 -5.00 -2.17 19.79
C ARG A 109 -5.19 -1.79 21.25
N VAL A 110 -6.33 -2.14 21.81
CA VAL A 110 -6.64 -2.01 23.24
C VAL A 110 -7.19 -3.33 23.78
N THR A 111 -6.95 -3.63 25.04
CA THR A 111 -7.44 -4.85 25.70
C THR A 111 -8.75 -4.55 26.43
N ILE A 112 -9.73 -5.43 26.28
CA ILE A 112 -11.00 -5.45 26.99
C ILE A 112 -10.82 -6.36 28.21
N THR A 113 -10.88 -5.77 29.40
CA THR A 113 -10.86 -6.51 30.66
C THR A 113 -12.25 -6.49 31.30
N ASP A 114 -12.47 -7.30 32.34
CA ASP A 114 -13.69 -7.22 33.16
C ASP A 114 -13.90 -5.82 33.80
N ALA A 115 -12.84 -5.02 33.89
CA ALA A 115 -12.87 -3.64 34.37
C ALA A 115 -13.12 -2.59 33.25
N GLY A 116 -13.27 -3.01 31.99
CA GLY A 116 -13.43 -2.14 30.81
C GLY A 116 -12.21 -2.11 29.89
N VAL A 117 -12.17 -1.11 28.99
CA VAL A 117 -11.12 -0.94 27.98
C VAL A 117 -9.87 -0.30 28.60
N THR A 118 -8.72 -0.95 28.44
CA THR A 118 -7.39 -0.43 28.83
C THR A 118 -6.52 -0.26 27.58
N ALA A 119 -5.91 0.92 27.44
CA ALA A 119 -5.02 1.27 26.32
C ALA A 119 -3.60 0.71 26.51
#